data_AF-A0A5C6QA32-F1
#
_entry.id   AF-A0A5C6QA32-F1
#
_cell.length_a   1.000
_cell.length_b   1.000
_cell.length_c   1.000
_cell.angle_alpha   90.00
_cell.angle_beta   90.00
_cell.angle_gamma   90.00
#
_symmetry.space_group_name_H-M   'P 1'
#
loop_
_entity.id
_entity.type
_entity.pdbx_description
1 polymer ?
#
loop_
_entity_poly.entity_id
_entity_poly.type
_entity_poly.pdbx_seq_one_letter_code
_entity_poly.pdbx_strand_id
1 'polypeptide(L)'
;MSYIKVELNNEHFKRVDTLCENMPAWRLSYRGEEANPVGVLGEIIVEDWLRGLNTPFVDERDQTTHDYSFVNGDTFEVKTKDRTKAPLDYYVATAPAYNHQHQKPNLYIFVSLLRPKGSSQKNVRNFTHAYIVGSCTREHFEAHSIFREKGYEDGSNKLPIKFDCFNILLNEIALPNIFVKNYLAPNSREGGLVT
;
A
#
# COMPACT_ATOMS: atom_id res chain seq x y z
N MET A 1 -17.36 2.64 -4.36
CA MET A 1 -16.12 1.87 -4.14
C MET A 1 -16.37 0.63 -3.30
N SER A 2 -15.76 -0.51 -3.66
CA SER A 2 -15.65 -1.68 -2.80
C SER A 2 -14.22 -1.77 -2.24
N TYR A 3 -14.07 -1.91 -0.93
CA TYR A 3 -12.79 -2.07 -0.24
C TYR A 3 -12.92 -3.15 0.83
N ILE A 4 -11.80 -3.72 1.28
CA ILE A 4 -11.79 -4.53 2.51
C ILE A 4 -11.54 -3.58 3.68
N LYS A 5 -12.51 -3.48 4.59
CA LYS A 5 -12.41 -2.65 5.80
C LYS A 5 -11.96 -3.52 6.96
N VAL A 6 -10.93 -3.07 7.67
CA VAL A 6 -10.39 -3.72 8.87
C VAL A 6 -10.44 -2.74 10.04
N GLU A 7 -10.99 -3.18 11.17
CA GLU A 7 -10.90 -2.45 12.43
C GLU A 7 -9.54 -2.74 13.08
N LEU A 8 -8.81 -1.68 13.41
CA LEU A 8 -7.49 -1.80 14.01
C LEU A 8 -7.62 -2.07 15.51
N ASN A 9 -6.71 -2.88 16.04
CA ASN A 9 -6.74 -3.33 17.42
C ASN A 9 -5.31 -3.44 17.99
N ASN A 10 -5.21 -3.72 19.28
CA ASN A 10 -3.93 -3.77 19.99
C ASN A 10 -2.96 -4.82 19.44
N GLU A 11 -3.45 -5.89 18.84
CA GLU A 11 -2.56 -6.92 18.27
C GLU A 11 -1.82 -6.42 17.04
N HIS A 12 -2.51 -5.66 16.17
CA HIS A 12 -1.85 -5.00 15.05
C HIS A 12 -0.74 -4.06 15.54
N PHE A 13 -1.00 -3.26 16.58
CA PHE A 13 0.00 -2.30 17.09
C PHE A 13 1.19 -2.98 17.78
N LYS A 14 0.97 -4.08 18.52
CA LYS A 14 2.07 -4.87 19.10
C LYS A 14 2.99 -5.43 18.03
N ARG A 15 2.42 -5.93 16.93
CA ARG A 15 3.19 -6.41 15.77
C ARG A 15 3.97 -5.30 15.10
N VAL A 16 3.40 -4.10 14.97
CA VAL A 16 4.15 -2.92 14.50
C VAL A 16 5.35 -2.67 15.40
N ASP A 17 5.16 -2.60 16.73
CA ASP A 17 6.27 -2.36 17.66
C ASP A 17 7.36 -3.44 17.51
N THR A 18 6.96 -4.72 17.48
CA THR A 18 7.90 -5.85 17.32
C THR A 18 8.70 -5.78 16.02
N LEU A 19 8.06 -5.43 14.90
CA LEU A 19 8.76 -5.29 13.62
C LEU A 19 9.68 -4.07 13.61
N CYS A 20 9.23 -2.93 14.14
CA CYS A 20 10.04 -1.71 14.21
C CYS A 20 11.27 -1.88 15.12
N GLU A 21 11.16 -2.60 16.25
CA GLU A 21 12.27 -2.87 17.16
C GLU A 21 13.33 -3.80 16.55
N ASN A 22 12.91 -4.76 15.71
CA ASN A 22 13.80 -5.78 15.15
C ASN A 22 14.38 -5.40 13.78
N MET A 23 13.98 -4.27 13.18
CA MET A 23 14.48 -3.82 11.89
C MET A 23 15.60 -2.79 12.03
N PRO A 24 16.78 -2.99 11.39
CA PRO A 24 17.84 -1.99 11.36
C PRO A 24 17.36 -0.65 10.76
N ALA A 25 17.77 0.47 11.36
CA ALA A 25 17.34 1.82 11.00
C ALA A 25 17.55 2.21 9.51
N TRP A 26 18.48 1.56 8.81
CA TRP A 26 18.74 1.78 7.37
C TRP A 26 17.76 1.05 6.43
N ARG A 27 16.90 0.15 6.94
CA ARG A 27 16.00 -0.67 6.11
C ARG A 27 14.68 0.01 5.72
N LEU A 28 14.33 1.15 6.30
CA LEU A 28 12.94 1.61 6.26
C LEU A 28 12.67 2.98 5.65
N SER A 29 13.70 3.65 5.16
CA SER A 29 13.55 4.60 4.08
C SER A 29 14.93 4.89 3.52
N TYR A 30 15.09 4.89 2.20
CA TYR A 30 16.26 5.53 1.57
C TYR A 30 16.34 7.05 1.88
N ARG A 31 15.36 7.59 2.63
CA ARG A 31 15.35 8.95 3.19
C ARG A 31 16.11 9.10 4.50
N GLY A 32 16.68 8.03 5.07
CA GLY A 32 17.43 8.10 6.32
C GLY A 32 16.55 8.41 7.55
N GLU A 33 15.25 8.18 7.47
CA GLU A 33 14.34 8.20 8.62
C GLU A 33 13.98 6.76 9.01
N GLU A 34 13.83 6.54 10.31
CA GLU A 34 13.45 5.28 10.99
C GLU A 34 12.30 4.53 10.30
N ALA A 35 12.10 3.26 10.70
CA ALA A 35 10.88 2.49 10.45
C ALA A 35 9.64 3.38 10.45
N ASN A 36 9.05 3.65 9.29
CA ASN A 36 7.79 4.39 9.29
C ASN A 36 6.70 3.43 9.80
N PRO A 37 6.23 3.55 11.05
CA PRO A 37 5.34 2.55 11.64
C PRO A 37 3.98 2.50 10.91
N VAL A 38 3.66 3.57 10.17
CA VAL A 38 2.49 3.65 9.30
C VAL A 38 2.61 2.73 8.10
N GLY A 39 3.80 2.60 7.50
CA GLY A 39 4.07 1.68 6.39
C GLY A 39 3.94 0.23 6.85
N VAL A 40 4.63 -0.10 7.94
CA VAL A 40 4.62 -1.42 8.60
C VAL A 40 3.20 -1.85 8.98
N LEU A 41 2.37 -0.92 9.47
CA LEU A 41 0.97 -1.24 9.75
C LEU A 41 0.21 -1.63 8.48
N GLY A 42 0.44 -0.95 7.36
CA GLY A 42 -0.19 -1.33 6.09
C GLY A 42 0.25 -2.70 5.59
N GLU A 43 1.54 -3.02 5.71
CA GLU A 43 2.10 -4.35 5.42
C GLU A 43 1.41 -5.45 6.24
N ILE A 44 1.32 -5.28 7.56
CA ILE A 44 0.63 -6.19 8.48
C ILE A 44 -0.82 -6.46 8.03
N ILE A 45 -1.54 -5.41 7.62
CA ILE A 45 -2.93 -5.53 7.17
C ILE A 45 -3.04 -6.34 5.88
N VAL A 46 -2.10 -6.18 4.94
CA VAL A 46 -2.06 -6.99 3.72
C VAL A 46 -1.70 -8.44 4.04
N GLU A 47 -0.72 -8.68 4.91
CA GLU A 47 -0.36 -10.03 5.34
C GLU A 47 -1.55 -10.77 5.96
N ASP A 48 -2.29 -10.11 6.86
CA ASP A 48 -3.45 -10.71 7.54
C ASP A 48 -4.58 -11.01 6.58
N TRP A 49 -4.79 -10.13 5.60
CA TRP A 49 -5.75 -10.36 4.52
C TRP A 49 -5.36 -11.57 3.66
N LEU A 50 -4.11 -11.65 3.22
CA LEU A 50 -3.62 -12.78 2.41
C LEU A 50 -3.67 -14.10 3.20
N ARG A 51 -3.28 -14.11 4.48
CA ARG A 51 -3.42 -15.28 5.37
C ARG A 51 -4.88 -15.69 5.52
N GLY A 52 -5.79 -14.73 5.71
CA GLY A 52 -7.23 -14.99 5.78
C GLY A 52 -7.80 -15.59 4.49
N LEU A 53 -7.16 -15.35 3.35
CA LEU A 53 -7.48 -15.95 2.05
C LEU A 53 -6.77 -17.29 1.80
N ASN A 54 -5.96 -17.79 2.74
CA ASN A 54 -5.05 -18.92 2.54
C ASN A 54 -4.12 -18.73 1.32
N THR A 55 -3.73 -17.48 1.03
CA THR A 55 -2.81 -17.16 -0.06
C THR A 55 -1.38 -17.15 0.48
N PRO A 56 -0.52 -18.09 0.06
CA PRO A 56 0.86 -18.13 0.51
C PRO A 56 1.68 -17.00 -0.15
N PHE A 57 2.55 -16.39 0.66
CA PHE A 57 3.51 -15.37 0.23
C PHE A 57 4.83 -15.53 1.00
N VAL A 58 5.89 -14.98 0.45
CA VAL A 58 7.23 -14.93 1.06
C VAL A 58 7.51 -13.47 1.46
N ASP A 59 7.98 -13.29 2.69
CA ASP A 59 8.45 -12.01 3.20
C ASP A 59 9.86 -11.75 2.68
N GLU A 60 9.99 -10.75 1.82
CA GLU A 60 11.22 -10.36 1.13
C GLU A 60 11.52 -8.88 1.38
N ARG A 61 11.06 -8.32 2.50
CA ARG A 61 11.27 -6.90 2.87
C ARG A 61 12.74 -6.55 3.14
N ASP A 62 13.64 -7.54 3.16
CA ASP A 62 15.08 -7.32 3.14
C ASP A 62 15.63 -7.01 1.74
N GLN A 63 14.83 -7.28 0.70
CA GLN A 63 15.08 -6.87 -0.66
C GLN A 63 14.78 -5.39 -0.83
N THR A 64 15.50 -4.76 -1.76
CA THR A 64 15.33 -3.33 -2.04
C THR A 64 14.40 -3.06 -3.20
N THR A 65 13.98 -4.11 -3.93
CA THR A 65 13.21 -4.00 -5.17
C THR A 65 11.70 -4.24 -4.99
N HIS A 66 11.29 -4.90 -3.92
CA HIS A 66 9.91 -5.26 -3.59
C HIS A 66 9.82 -5.64 -2.10
N ASP A 67 8.61 -5.76 -1.56
CA ASP A 67 8.38 -6.16 -0.17
C ASP A 67 8.14 -7.68 -0.03
N TYR A 68 7.45 -8.29 -0.99
CA TYR A 68 6.99 -9.68 -0.90
C TYR A 68 6.93 -10.36 -2.27
N SER A 69 6.84 -11.69 -2.26
CA SER A 69 6.46 -12.47 -3.46
C SER A 69 5.37 -13.49 -3.18
N PHE A 70 4.61 -13.81 -4.22
CA PHE A 70 3.72 -14.96 -4.23
C PHE A 70 4.48 -16.22 -4.66
N VAL A 71 3.96 -17.40 -4.32
CA VAL A 71 4.55 -18.71 -4.70
C VAL A 71 4.70 -18.88 -6.21
N ASN A 72 3.92 -18.14 -6.99
CA ASN A 72 3.95 -18.16 -8.44
C ASN A 72 5.11 -17.33 -9.06
N GLY A 73 5.95 -16.70 -8.22
CA GLY A 73 7.09 -15.87 -8.59
C GLY A 73 6.80 -14.38 -8.75
N ASP A 74 5.53 -13.96 -8.71
CA ASP A 74 5.16 -12.56 -8.85
C ASP A 74 5.47 -11.80 -7.56
N THR A 75 6.16 -10.66 -7.69
CA THR A 75 6.54 -9.78 -6.58
C THR A 75 5.53 -8.66 -6.38
N PHE A 76 5.35 -8.22 -5.13
CA PHE A 76 4.46 -7.13 -4.80
C PHE A 76 5.01 -6.18 -3.75
N GLU A 77 4.48 -4.98 -3.77
CA GLU A 77 4.83 -3.89 -2.86
C GLU A 77 3.56 -3.31 -2.24
N VAL A 78 3.62 -3.03 -0.94
CA VAL A 78 2.51 -2.44 -0.19
C VAL A 78 2.70 -0.93 -0.12
N LYS A 79 1.72 -0.19 -0.64
CA LYS A 79 1.72 1.28 -0.57
C LYS A 79 0.63 1.78 0.36
N THR A 80 1.06 2.43 1.44
CA THR A 80 0.18 2.88 2.51
C THR A 80 -0.02 4.39 2.48
N LYS A 81 -1.28 4.84 2.64
CA LYS A 81 -1.64 6.26 2.68
C LYS A 81 -2.45 6.61 3.93
N ASP A 82 -1.96 7.58 4.68
CA ASP A 82 -2.68 8.22 5.79
C ASP A 82 -3.88 9.04 5.26
N ARG A 83 -5.05 8.84 5.86
CA ARG A 83 -6.28 9.58 5.57
C ARG A 83 -7.00 10.00 6.84
N THR A 84 -7.72 11.12 6.73
CA THR A 84 -8.68 11.60 7.74
C THR A 84 -10.15 11.39 7.35
N LYS A 85 -10.38 10.85 6.15
CA LYS A 85 -11.68 10.47 5.61
C LYS A 85 -11.57 9.08 4.97
N ALA A 86 -12.64 8.30 5.04
CA ALA A 86 -12.72 7.02 4.35
C ALA A 86 -12.44 7.22 2.84
N PRO A 87 -11.79 6.24 2.18
CA PRO A 87 -11.45 6.35 0.76
C PRO A 87 -12.73 6.41 -0.10
N LEU A 88 -12.68 7.26 -1.13
CA LEU A 88 -13.71 7.39 -2.15
C LEU A 88 -13.10 7.07 -3.52
N ASP A 89 -13.93 6.69 -4.48
CA ASP A 89 -13.50 6.27 -5.83
C ASP A 89 -12.60 7.30 -6.54
N TYR A 90 -12.87 8.59 -6.33
CA TYR A 90 -12.11 9.70 -6.93
C TYR A 90 -10.87 10.12 -6.12
N TYR A 91 -10.55 9.42 -5.03
CA TYR A 91 -9.29 9.65 -4.31
C TYR A 91 -8.14 9.00 -5.07
N VAL A 92 -6.90 9.35 -4.71
CA VAL A 92 -5.71 8.77 -5.33
C VAL A 92 -4.94 7.86 -4.37
N ALA A 93 -4.41 6.77 -4.91
CA ALA A 93 -3.26 6.05 -4.39
C ALA A 93 -1.96 6.72 -4.85
N THR A 94 -0.89 6.58 -4.08
CA THR A 94 0.36 7.32 -4.31
C THR A 94 1.56 6.40 -4.15
N ALA A 95 2.49 6.44 -5.10
CA ALA A 95 3.81 5.84 -4.98
C ALA A 95 4.87 6.96 -5.02
N PRO A 96 5.84 6.99 -4.09
CA PRO A 96 6.91 7.98 -4.15
C PRO A 96 7.84 7.77 -5.36
N ALA A 97 8.18 8.84 -6.08
CA ALA A 97 8.95 8.74 -7.32
C ALA A 97 10.38 8.23 -7.10
N TYR A 98 11.00 8.57 -5.95
CA TYR A 98 12.33 8.09 -5.59
C TYR A 98 12.36 6.57 -5.33
N ASN A 99 11.26 5.97 -4.88
CA ASN A 99 11.13 4.52 -4.78
C ASN A 99 10.92 3.89 -6.15
N HIS A 100 10.14 4.54 -7.02
CA HIS A 100 9.70 3.98 -8.30
C HIS A 100 10.84 3.67 -9.28
N GLN A 101 12.00 4.34 -9.17
CA GLN A 101 13.17 4.05 -10.00
C GLN A 101 13.88 2.74 -9.60
N HIS A 102 13.83 2.38 -8.31
CA HIS A 102 14.59 1.28 -7.73
C HIS A 102 13.71 0.06 -7.42
N GLN A 103 12.54 0.30 -6.83
CA GLN A 103 11.52 -0.71 -6.58
C GLN A 103 10.80 -1.06 -7.88
N LYS A 104 10.86 -2.34 -8.24
CA LYS A 104 10.35 -2.90 -9.50
C LYS A 104 9.45 -4.12 -9.24
N PRO A 105 8.44 -4.03 -8.35
CA PRO A 105 7.52 -5.13 -8.12
C PRO A 105 6.68 -5.39 -9.38
N ASN A 106 6.11 -6.60 -9.50
CA ASN A 106 5.13 -6.89 -10.55
C ASN A 106 3.79 -6.20 -10.29
N LEU A 107 3.43 -6.00 -9.02
CA LEU A 107 2.18 -5.37 -8.62
C LEU A 107 2.31 -4.47 -7.38
N TYR A 108 1.37 -3.53 -7.28
CA TYR A 108 1.16 -2.71 -6.09
C TYR A 108 -0.14 -3.12 -5.41
N ILE A 109 -0.10 -3.24 -4.07
CA ILE A 109 -1.29 -3.36 -3.22
C ILE A 109 -1.41 -2.09 -2.39
N PHE A 110 -2.57 -1.44 -2.45
CA PHE A 110 -2.77 -0.14 -1.82
C PHE A 110 -3.61 -0.25 -0.55
N VAL A 111 -3.11 0.37 0.53
CA VAL A 111 -3.78 0.45 1.82
C VAL A 111 -4.01 1.91 2.19
N SER A 112 -5.21 2.22 2.67
CA SER A 112 -5.53 3.50 3.28
C SER A 112 -5.73 3.32 4.78
N LEU A 113 -4.99 4.06 5.60
CA LEU A 113 -5.15 4.06 7.05
C LEU A 113 -5.92 5.29 7.47
N LEU A 114 -7.03 5.09 8.19
CA LEU A 114 -7.92 6.14 8.64
C LEU A 114 -7.65 6.48 10.11
N ARG A 115 -7.44 7.76 10.37
CA ARG A 115 -7.40 8.33 11.71
C ARG A 115 -8.37 9.50 11.83
N PRO A 116 -8.79 9.89 13.05
CA PRO A 116 -9.55 11.11 13.24
C PRO A 116 -8.79 12.35 12.75
N LYS A 117 -9.54 13.33 12.24
CA LYS A 117 -8.97 14.64 11.88
C LYS A 117 -8.43 15.32 13.15
N GLY A 118 -7.23 15.89 13.07
CA GLY A 118 -6.56 16.52 14.21
C GLY A 118 -5.64 15.59 15.00
N SER A 119 -5.76 14.27 14.86
CA SER A 119 -4.82 13.31 15.46
C SER A 119 -3.46 13.35 14.77
N SER A 120 -2.38 13.05 15.49
CA SER A 120 -1.02 13.01 14.94
C SER A 120 -0.82 11.79 14.04
N GLN A 121 -0.28 12.01 12.84
CA GLN A 121 0.16 10.93 11.95
C GLN A 121 1.41 10.18 12.45
N LYS A 122 2.13 10.75 13.43
CA LYS A 122 3.36 10.14 13.98
C LYS A 122 3.07 9.01 14.97
N ASN A 123 1.88 9.01 15.59
CA ASN A 123 1.48 7.95 16.49
C ASN A 123 0.57 6.98 15.73
N VAL A 124 1.12 5.81 15.39
CA VAL A 124 0.42 4.75 14.66
C VAL A 124 -0.85 4.26 15.37
N ARG A 125 -0.93 4.40 16.69
CA ARG A 125 -2.11 4.02 17.49
C ARG A 125 -3.31 4.97 17.30
N ASN A 126 -3.11 6.11 16.61
CA ASN A 126 -4.22 7.02 16.26
C ASN A 126 -5.07 6.51 15.09
N PHE A 127 -4.57 5.54 14.31
CA PHE A 127 -5.36 4.92 13.25
C PHE A 127 -6.42 4.00 13.87
N THR A 128 -7.65 4.10 13.37
CA THR A 128 -8.79 3.31 13.86
C THR A 128 -9.21 2.22 12.88
N HIS A 129 -9.00 2.47 11.58
CA HIS A 129 -9.38 1.53 10.53
C HIS A 129 -8.33 1.50 9.43
N ALA A 130 -8.21 0.34 8.80
CA ALA A 130 -7.51 0.19 7.53
C ALA A 130 -8.50 -0.18 6.42
N TYR A 131 -8.15 0.21 5.20
CA TYR A 131 -8.90 -0.10 4.00
C TYR A 131 -7.93 -0.63 2.95
N ILE A 132 -8.06 -1.89 2.56
CA ILE A 132 -7.38 -2.39 1.35
C ILE A 132 -8.22 -1.90 0.18
N VAL A 133 -7.69 -0.91 -0.55
CA VAL A 133 -8.47 -0.16 -1.54
C VAL A 133 -8.38 -0.76 -2.93
N GLY A 134 -7.37 -1.58 -3.19
CA GLY A 134 -7.21 -2.27 -4.47
C GLY A 134 -5.75 -2.54 -4.81
N SER A 135 -5.54 -2.98 -6.04
CA SER A 135 -4.22 -3.31 -6.58
C SER A 135 -4.15 -3.03 -8.07
N CYS A 136 -2.94 -2.87 -8.60
CA CYS A 136 -2.72 -2.85 -10.04
C CYS A 136 -1.35 -3.43 -10.36
N THR A 137 -1.15 -3.85 -11.62
CA THR A 137 0.18 -4.19 -12.08
C THR A 137 1.04 -2.93 -12.16
N ARG A 138 2.35 -3.12 -12.18
CA ARG A 138 3.29 -2.01 -12.36
C ARG A 138 3.11 -1.34 -13.72
N GLU A 139 2.90 -2.11 -14.79
CA GLU A 139 2.69 -1.57 -16.14
C GLU A 139 1.45 -0.68 -16.18
N HIS A 140 0.36 -1.13 -15.56
CA HIS A 140 -0.87 -0.33 -15.46
C HIS A 140 -0.65 0.95 -14.66
N PHE A 141 0.09 0.86 -13.55
CA PHE A 141 0.43 2.02 -12.73
C PHE A 141 1.27 3.04 -13.51
N GLU A 142 2.30 2.59 -14.22
CA GLU A 142 3.17 3.43 -15.05
C GLU A 142 2.39 4.13 -16.17
N ALA A 143 1.43 3.43 -16.79
CA ALA A 143 0.62 3.97 -17.88
C ALA A 143 -0.44 5.00 -17.44
N HIS A 144 -1.01 4.84 -16.24
CA HIS A 144 -2.18 5.63 -15.80
C HIS A 144 -1.88 6.62 -14.68
N SER A 145 -0.71 6.52 -14.03
CA SER A 145 -0.36 7.44 -12.96
C SER A 145 0.06 8.82 -13.48
N ILE A 146 -0.27 9.85 -12.71
CA ILE A 146 0.11 11.24 -12.97
C ILE A 146 1.24 11.62 -12.03
N PHE A 147 2.38 12.03 -12.59
CA PHE A 147 3.48 12.59 -11.83
C PHE A 147 3.08 13.92 -11.19
N ARG A 148 3.43 14.10 -9.91
CA ARG A 148 3.23 15.32 -9.15
C ARG A 148 4.51 15.67 -8.41
N GLU A 149 4.95 16.90 -8.61
CA GLU A 149 6.11 17.46 -7.92
C GLU A 149 5.80 17.78 -6.47
N LYS A 150 6.83 17.72 -5.62
CA LYS A 150 6.79 18.23 -4.26
C LYS A 150 6.29 19.68 -4.25
N GLY A 151 5.36 19.98 -3.35
CA GLY A 151 4.74 21.29 -3.23
C GLY A 151 3.46 21.46 -4.07
N TYR A 152 3.13 20.51 -4.95
CA TYR A 152 1.85 20.53 -5.66
C TYR A 152 0.68 20.46 -4.67
N GLU A 153 -0.25 21.42 -4.78
CA GLU A 153 -1.49 21.48 -4.00
C GLU A 153 -2.67 21.08 -4.88
N ASP A 154 -3.39 20.01 -4.50
CA ASP A 154 -4.68 19.71 -5.09
C ASP A 154 -5.77 20.55 -4.38
N GLY A 155 -6.59 21.25 -5.19
CA GLY A 155 -7.50 22.33 -4.81
C GLY A 155 -8.61 21.97 -3.83
N SER A 156 -8.69 20.72 -3.38
CA SER A 156 -9.69 20.23 -2.43
C SER A 156 -9.22 20.14 -0.97
N ASN A 157 -7.91 19.99 -0.70
CA ASN A 157 -7.40 19.82 0.67
C ASN A 157 -6.25 20.75 1.07
N LYS A 158 -5.69 21.57 0.15
CA LYS A 158 -4.59 22.54 0.42
C LYS A 158 -3.42 21.94 1.24
N LEU A 159 -3.22 20.64 1.16
CA LEU A 159 -2.09 19.95 1.78
C LEU A 159 -1.08 19.72 0.67
N PRO A 160 0.05 20.45 0.66
CA PRO A 160 1.05 20.28 -0.38
C PRO A 160 1.66 18.87 -0.31
N ILE A 161 1.89 18.29 -1.48
CA ILE A 161 2.58 17.02 -1.60
C ILE A 161 4.01 17.16 -1.03
N LYS A 162 4.39 16.26 -0.13
CA LYS A 162 5.66 16.35 0.63
C LYS A 162 6.89 15.90 -0.19
N PHE A 163 6.67 15.25 -1.33
CA PHE A 163 7.70 14.65 -2.16
C PHE A 163 7.20 14.32 -3.55
N ASP A 164 8.08 14.28 -4.54
CA ASP A 164 7.73 13.87 -5.91
C ASP A 164 7.11 12.48 -5.91
N CYS A 165 5.95 12.34 -6.54
CA CYS A 165 5.17 11.12 -6.49
C CYS A 165 4.34 10.87 -7.75
N PHE A 166 3.94 9.62 -7.93
CA PHE A 166 2.99 9.19 -8.94
C PHE A 166 1.66 8.91 -8.27
N ASN A 167 0.57 9.47 -8.82
CA ASN A 167 -0.78 9.30 -8.31
C ASN A 167 -1.65 8.59 -9.34
N ILE A 168 -2.34 7.53 -8.94
CA ILE A 168 -3.37 6.84 -9.73
C ILE A 168 -4.72 6.98 -9.01
N LEU A 169 -5.83 7.15 -9.74
CA LEU A 169 -7.14 7.20 -9.11
C LEU A 169 -7.53 5.82 -8.58
N LEU A 170 -8.25 5.81 -7.46
CA LEU A 170 -8.71 4.59 -6.83
C LEU A 170 -9.74 3.82 -7.68
N ASN A 171 -10.47 4.50 -8.57
CA ASN A 171 -11.34 3.85 -9.55
C ASN A 171 -10.62 3.32 -10.80
N GLU A 172 -9.31 3.54 -10.93
CA GLU A 172 -8.49 3.03 -12.02
C GLU A 172 -7.68 1.78 -11.62
N ILE A 173 -7.86 1.27 -10.39
CA ILE A 173 -7.19 0.05 -9.91
C ILE A 173 -8.20 -1.08 -9.67
N ALA A 174 -7.73 -2.32 -9.68
CA ALA A 174 -8.57 -3.48 -9.42
C ALA A 174 -9.04 -3.50 -7.96
N LEU A 175 -10.35 -3.62 -7.76
CA LEU A 175 -10.94 -3.78 -6.44
C LEU A 175 -10.44 -5.09 -5.78
N PRO A 176 -10.37 -5.18 -4.43
CA PRO A 176 -9.81 -6.36 -3.77
C PRO A 176 -10.48 -7.68 -4.16
N ASN A 177 -11.80 -7.70 -4.32
CA ASN A 177 -12.52 -8.90 -4.76
C ASN A 177 -12.21 -9.28 -6.22
N ILE A 178 -11.99 -8.29 -7.08
CA ILE A 178 -11.59 -8.50 -8.49
C ILE A 178 -10.16 -9.04 -8.54
N PHE A 179 -9.25 -8.47 -7.74
CA PHE A 179 -7.89 -8.98 -7.59
C PHE A 179 -7.87 -10.44 -7.13
N VAL A 180 -8.61 -10.78 -6.07
CA VAL A 180 -8.68 -12.17 -5.60
C VAL A 180 -9.18 -13.10 -6.70
N LYS A 181 -10.27 -12.73 -7.37
CA LYS A 181 -10.88 -13.55 -8.43
C LYS A 181 -9.95 -13.74 -9.64
N ASN A 182 -9.28 -12.69 -10.08
CA ASN A 182 -8.57 -12.68 -11.36
C ASN A 182 -7.06 -12.93 -11.21
N TYR A 183 -6.51 -12.81 -10.01
CA TYR A 183 -5.06 -12.91 -9.79
C TYR A 183 -4.68 -14.04 -8.85
N LEU A 184 -5.44 -14.23 -7.78
CA LEU A 184 -5.11 -15.23 -6.75
C LEU A 184 -5.85 -16.56 -6.93
N ALA A 185 -6.95 -16.59 -7.69
CA ALA A 185 -7.69 -17.81 -7.93
C ALA A 185 -6.90 -18.76 -8.85
N PRO A 186 -6.85 -20.08 -8.54
CA PRO A 186 -6.00 -21.03 -9.26
C PRO A 186 -6.28 -21.18 -10.77
N ASN A 187 -7.47 -20.76 -11.24
CA ASN A 187 -7.89 -20.87 -12.65
C ASN A 187 -7.68 -19.58 -13.46
N SER A 188 -7.13 -18.51 -12.87
CA SER A 188 -7.10 -17.20 -13.53
C SER A 188 -5.98 -17.01 -14.56
N ARG A 189 -5.09 -18.00 -14.72
CA ARG A 189 -3.98 -17.97 -15.68
C ARG A 189 -4.29 -18.60 -17.06
N GLU A 190 -5.53 -19.07 -17.30
CA GLU A 190 -5.95 -19.55 -18.65
C GLU A 190 -6.70 -18.50 -19.50
N GLY A 191 -6.95 -17.30 -18.98
CA GLY A 191 -7.64 -16.23 -19.72
C GLY A 191 -6.90 -14.91 -19.56
N GLY A 192 -6.36 -14.40 -20.67
CA GLY A 192 -5.51 -13.22 -20.72
C GLY A 192 -5.98 -12.07 -19.84
N LEU A 193 -5.02 -11.50 -19.10
CA LEU A 193 -5.12 -10.15 -18.56
C LEU A 193 -5.53 -9.23 -19.72
N VAL A 194 -6.64 -8.51 -19.52
CA VAL A 194 -7.08 -7.46 -20.44
C VAL A 194 -5.93 -6.47 -20.56
N THR A 195 -5.34 -6.45 -21.74
CA THR A 195 -4.40 -5.44 -22.25
C THR A 195 -5.06 -4.08 -22.34
#